data_AF-A0A7W7PUQ4-F1
#
_entry.id   AF-A0A7W7PUQ4-F1
#
_cell.length_a   1.000
_cell.length_b   1.000
_cell.length_c   1.000
_cell.angle_alpha   90.00
_cell.angle_beta   90.00
_cell.angle_gamma   90.00
#
_symmetry.space_group_name_H-M   'P 1'
#
loop_
_entity.id
_entity.type
_entity.pdbx_description
1 polymer ?
#
loop_
_entity_poly.entity_id
_entity_poly.type
_entity_poly.pdbx_seq_one_letter_code
_entity_poly.pdbx_strand_id
1 'polypeptide(L)'
;MFCVDTGHAPEPITMPPVTHEVVRLEGVAESLAAAGVEPDGYAGAFRAAAPEAVRRPGAVGVEPVAAYRTGFGLDPARPSDAEVTGAAARWLPAGGRLADPVLVRHLLWTAVDLGLPLQPHTGFGDGDLRLRRAGPALLTDWLRLTAGTVPVLLLHCRPCRRRAACLAAVFEQVYPDLGLTLRHVGPARAGAVLAEALEIAPFRKPLYSSDAYGLAEFHHLGALAFRRGLAELLQERVDADEPALPDALRLAVPAGRDHARRVYRLSGGAPDGD
;
A
#
# COMPACT_ATOMS: atom_id res chain seq x y z
N MET A 1 -16.63 -2.79 -0.44
CA MET A 1 -15.92 -1.88 0.47
C MET A 1 -14.70 -1.37 -0.26
N PHE A 2 -14.48 -0.07 -0.21
CA PHE A 2 -13.37 0.61 -0.88
C PHE A 2 -12.58 1.42 0.16
N CYS A 3 -11.31 1.06 0.33
CA CYS A 3 -10.32 1.92 0.98
C CYS A 3 -9.66 2.72 -0.14
N VAL A 4 -9.91 4.03 -0.19
CA VAL A 4 -9.53 4.88 -1.33
C VAL A 4 -8.43 5.82 -0.89
N ASP A 5 -7.30 5.80 -1.62
CA ASP A 5 -6.31 6.87 -1.54
C ASP A 5 -6.92 8.15 -2.15
N THR A 6 -7.26 9.11 -1.30
CA THR A 6 -7.88 10.39 -1.70
C THR A 6 -6.88 11.42 -2.19
N GLY A 7 -5.58 11.13 -2.11
CA GLY A 7 -4.50 11.98 -2.61
C GLY A 7 -4.23 11.83 -4.11
N HIS A 8 -4.99 10.97 -4.81
CA HIS A 8 -5.00 10.89 -6.27
C HIS A 8 -6.41 11.16 -6.79
N ALA A 9 -6.57 12.28 -7.51
CA ALA A 9 -7.81 12.65 -8.17
C ALA A 9 -7.63 12.57 -9.70
N PRO A 10 -8.10 11.51 -10.37
CA PRO A 10 -8.13 11.45 -11.83
C PRO A 10 -9.27 12.35 -12.35
N GLU A 11 -8.95 13.57 -12.78
CA GLU A 11 -9.92 14.38 -13.50
C GLU A 11 -10.10 13.88 -14.96
N PRO A 12 -11.33 13.79 -15.51
CA PRO A 12 -12.64 13.94 -14.89
C PRO A 12 -13.41 12.61 -14.99
N ILE A 13 -13.02 11.60 -14.20
CA ILE A 13 -13.73 10.31 -14.21
C ILE A 13 -14.32 10.04 -12.83
N THR A 14 -15.52 9.46 -12.81
CA THR A 14 -16.29 9.11 -11.62
C THR A 14 -15.44 8.34 -10.63
N MET A 15 -15.34 8.84 -9.39
CA MET A 15 -14.69 8.12 -8.30
C MET A 15 -15.66 7.08 -7.70
N PRO A 16 -15.17 5.92 -7.25
CA PRO A 16 -16.01 4.99 -6.49
C PRO A 16 -16.46 5.65 -5.17
N PRO A 17 -17.55 5.19 -4.55
CA PRO A 17 -17.95 5.68 -3.24
C PRO A 17 -16.82 5.43 -2.24
N VAL A 18 -16.30 6.51 -1.65
CA VAL A 18 -15.28 6.45 -0.59
C VAL A 18 -15.95 5.91 0.67
N THR A 19 -15.76 4.61 0.93
CA THR A 19 -16.26 4.03 2.19
C THR A 19 -15.27 4.22 3.32
N HIS A 20 -13.97 4.21 3.01
CA HIS A 20 -12.88 4.45 3.94
C HIS A 20 -11.77 5.21 3.21
N GLU A 21 -11.18 6.20 3.86
CA GLU A 21 -10.09 7.04 3.34
C GLU A 21 -8.73 6.44 3.71
N VAL A 22 -7.80 6.47 2.76
CA VAL A 22 -6.37 6.25 2.96
C VAL A 22 -5.70 7.59 2.70
N VAL A 23 -5.03 8.15 3.71
CA VAL A 23 -4.47 9.51 3.62
C VAL A 23 -3.10 9.47 2.97
N ARG A 24 -2.92 10.21 1.87
CA ARG A 24 -1.62 10.41 1.23
C ARG A 24 -0.80 11.47 1.95
N LEU A 25 0.33 11.08 2.54
CA LEU A 25 1.12 11.99 3.39
C LEU A 25 1.83 13.10 2.59
N GLU A 26 2.23 12.82 1.34
CA GLU A 26 2.79 13.83 0.45
C GLU A 26 1.77 14.94 0.17
N GLY A 27 0.48 14.63 0.07
CA GLY A 27 -0.58 15.63 -0.13
C GLY A 27 -0.73 16.56 1.09
N VAL A 28 -0.59 16.03 2.30
CA VAL A 28 -0.57 16.82 3.54
C VAL A 28 0.65 17.75 3.57
N ALA A 29 1.84 17.23 3.26
CA ALA A 29 3.06 18.02 3.22
C ALA A 29 3.01 19.13 2.15
N GLU A 30 2.56 18.80 0.94
CA GLU A 30 2.42 19.74 -0.18
C GLU A 30 1.38 20.83 0.12
N SER A 31 0.32 20.51 0.86
CA SER A 31 -0.68 21.49 1.32
C SER A 31 -0.09 22.48 2.34
N LEU A 32 0.79 22.04 3.24
CA LEU A 32 1.50 22.94 4.16
C LEU A 32 2.47 23.87 3.42
N ALA A 33 3.15 23.37 2.40
CA ALA A 33 4.00 24.19 1.55
C ALA A 33 3.18 25.25 0.80
N ALA A 34 2.02 24.87 0.24
CA ALA A 34 1.10 25.80 -0.42
C ALA A 34 0.52 26.85 0.55
N ALA A 35 0.37 26.51 1.83
CA ALA A 35 -0.04 27.43 2.89
C ALA A 35 1.08 28.37 3.38
N GLY A 36 2.30 28.24 2.86
CA GLY A 36 3.42 29.13 3.21
C GLY A 36 4.05 28.85 4.57
N VAL A 37 4.12 27.57 4.99
CA VAL A 37 4.87 27.21 6.21
C VAL A 37 6.35 27.58 6.07
N GLU A 38 6.92 28.19 7.11
CA GLU A 38 8.35 28.51 7.15
C GLU A 38 9.20 27.24 7.42
N PRO A 39 10.44 27.16 6.91
CA PRO A 39 11.31 25.99 7.06
C PRO A 39 11.49 25.50 8.50
N ASP A 40 11.72 26.42 9.44
CA ASP A 40 11.92 26.11 10.86
C ASP A 40 10.64 25.60 11.53
N GLY A 41 9.47 25.99 10.99
CA GLY A 41 8.16 25.56 11.46
C GLY A 41 7.65 24.26 10.80
N TYR A 42 8.24 23.84 9.67
CA TYR A 42 7.72 22.74 8.85
C TYR A 42 7.53 21.44 9.64
N ALA A 43 8.55 21.00 10.38
CA ALA A 43 8.49 19.73 11.12
C ALA A 43 7.42 19.75 12.21
N GLY A 44 7.19 20.90 12.85
CA GLY A 44 6.13 21.07 13.85
C GLY A 44 4.74 21.08 13.19
N ALA A 45 4.58 21.83 12.10
CA ALA A 45 3.34 21.92 11.34
C ALA A 45 2.93 20.55 10.78
N PHE A 46 3.86 19.79 10.21
CA PHE A 46 3.58 18.46 9.68
C PHE A 46 3.21 17.46 10.79
N ARG A 47 3.90 17.50 11.94
CA ARG A 47 3.55 16.70 13.13
C ARG A 47 2.17 17.03 13.70
N ALA A 48 1.65 18.24 13.49
CA ALA A 48 0.29 18.60 13.86
C ALA A 48 -0.73 18.15 12.79
N ALA A 49 -0.45 18.42 11.52
CA ALA A 49 -1.35 18.19 10.41
C ALA A 49 -1.56 16.70 10.08
N ALA A 50 -0.52 15.87 10.13
CA ALA A 50 -0.65 14.45 9.78
C ALA A 50 -1.60 13.68 10.73
N PRO A 51 -1.49 13.81 12.07
CA PRO A 51 -2.48 13.25 12.99
C PRO A 51 -3.90 13.80 12.78
N GLU A 52 -4.05 15.08 12.47
CA GLU A 52 -5.37 15.66 12.16
C GLU A 52 -5.96 15.04 10.90
N ALA A 53 -5.15 14.89 9.85
CA ALA A 53 -5.56 14.31 8.59
C ALA A 53 -6.11 12.89 8.76
N VAL A 54 -5.53 12.07 9.64
CA VAL A 54 -5.97 10.69 9.89
C VAL A 54 -7.03 10.53 10.99
N ARG A 55 -7.34 11.59 11.75
CA ARG A 55 -8.46 11.61 12.70
C ARG A 55 -9.80 11.90 12.02
N ARG A 56 -9.79 12.32 10.75
CA ARG A 56 -11.01 12.54 9.97
C ARG A 56 -11.86 11.26 9.94
N PRO A 57 -13.20 11.36 10.08
CA PRO A 57 -14.06 10.19 10.05
C PRO A 57 -13.84 9.35 8.79
N GLY A 58 -13.62 8.05 8.96
CA GLY A 58 -13.44 7.11 7.85
C GLY A 58 -11.99 6.92 7.40
N ALA A 59 -11.01 7.66 7.92
CA ALA A 59 -9.59 7.40 7.68
C ALA A 59 -9.15 6.09 8.37
N VAL A 60 -8.57 5.16 7.59
CA VAL A 60 -8.21 3.81 8.07
C VAL A 60 -6.77 3.42 7.79
N GLY A 61 -6.04 4.23 7.03
CA GLY A 61 -4.68 3.93 6.59
C GLY A 61 -3.99 5.17 6.05
N VAL A 62 -2.71 5.02 5.73
CA VAL A 62 -1.93 6.07 5.05
C VAL A 62 -1.11 5.48 3.91
N GLU A 63 -0.92 6.28 2.87
CA GLU A 63 -0.13 5.94 1.68
C GLU A 63 1.05 6.93 1.56
N PRO A 64 2.28 6.49 1.84
CA PRO A 64 3.48 7.18 1.38
C PRO A 64 3.79 6.83 -0.08
N VAL A 65 3.70 7.79 -1.00
CA VAL A 65 4.00 7.60 -2.44
C VAL A 65 5.49 7.74 -2.78
N ALA A 66 6.39 7.38 -1.85
CA ALA A 66 7.84 7.50 -1.97
C ALA A 66 8.40 6.90 -3.27
N ALA A 67 7.81 5.81 -3.78
CA ALA A 67 8.20 5.17 -5.05
C ALA A 67 8.12 6.10 -6.27
N TYR A 68 7.14 7.01 -6.30
CA TYR A 68 6.96 8.02 -7.33
C TYR A 68 7.81 9.28 -7.11
N ARG A 69 8.40 9.45 -5.92
CA ARG A 69 9.18 10.64 -5.58
C ARG A 69 10.67 10.34 -5.71
N THR A 70 11.22 9.68 -4.71
CA THR A 70 12.67 9.42 -4.58
C THR A 70 13.02 7.96 -4.92
N GLY A 71 12.02 7.08 -4.83
CA GLY A 71 12.21 5.64 -4.71
C GLY A 71 12.63 5.23 -3.30
N PHE A 72 12.84 3.94 -3.10
CA PHE A 72 13.16 3.37 -1.77
C PHE A 72 14.66 3.26 -1.48
N GLY A 73 15.52 3.79 -2.34
CA GLY A 73 16.97 3.86 -2.10
C GLY A 73 17.32 4.99 -1.12
N LEU A 74 16.69 4.98 0.06
CA LEU A 74 16.80 5.98 1.11
C LEU A 74 17.59 5.41 2.29
N ASP A 75 18.25 6.28 3.05
CA ASP A 75 18.77 5.90 4.37
C ASP A 75 17.58 5.45 5.26
N PRO A 76 17.61 4.22 5.82
CA PRO A 76 16.50 3.69 6.60
C PRO A 76 16.29 4.40 7.95
N ALA A 77 17.31 5.09 8.47
CA ALA A 77 17.22 5.77 9.76
C ALA A 77 16.22 6.93 9.74
N ARG A 78 15.65 7.25 10.91
CA ARG A 78 14.82 8.45 11.08
C ARG A 78 15.70 9.69 10.91
N PRO A 79 15.30 10.67 10.08
CA PRO A 79 16.04 11.93 9.98
C PRO A 79 15.91 12.72 11.28
N SER A 80 16.97 13.42 11.65
CA SER A 80 16.97 14.39 12.74
C SER A 80 16.16 15.65 12.40
N ASP A 81 15.69 16.37 13.42
CA ASP A 81 14.97 17.62 13.24
C ASP A 81 15.77 18.64 12.41
N ALA A 82 17.10 18.70 12.61
CA ALA A 82 17.99 19.58 11.84
C ALA A 82 18.05 19.21 10.34
N GLU A 83 18.10 17.90 10.02
CA GLU A 83 18.04 17.44 8.63
C GLU A 83 16.69 17.82 7.99
N VAL A 84 15.59 17.65 8.71
CA VAL A 84 14.23 17.99 8.23
C VAL A 84 14.11 19.49 7.97
N THR A 85 14.53 20.34 8.90
CA THR A 85 14.55 21.80 8.72
C THR A 85 15.41 22.20 7.52
N GLY A 86 16.62 21.65 7.41
CA GLY A 86 17.50 21.94 6.27
C GLY A 86 16.92 21.49 4.92
N ALA A 87 16.18 20.38 4.90
CA ALA A 87 15.49 19.90 3.71
C ALA A 87 14.26 20.75 3.34
N ALA A 88 13.48 21.16 4.34
CA ALA A 88 12.38 22.09 4.17
C ALA A 88 12.87 23.44 3.61
N ALA A 89 14.00 23.95 4.12
CA ALA A 89 14.61 25.19 3.64
C ALA A 89 15.03 25.15 2.17
N ARG A 90 15.34 23.97 1.63
CA ARG A 90 15.63 23.79 0.19
C ARG A 90 14.36 23.62 -0.63
N TRP A 91 13.42 22.80 -0.15
CA TRP A 91 12.24 22.44 -0.91
C TRP A 91 11.18 23.54 -0.96
N LEU A 92 10.88 24.19 0.16
CA LEU A 92 9.79 25.17 0.24
C LEU A 92 9.96 26.35 -0.75
N PRO A 93 11.14 26.98 -0.90
CA PRO A 93 11.32 28.05 -1.89
C PRO A 93 11.36 27.55 -3.33
N ALA A 94 11.85 26.32 -3.56
CA ALA A 94 11.87 25.71 -4.89
C ALA A 94 10.46 25.32 -5.36
N GLY A 95 9.59 24.99 -4.41
CA GLY A 95 8.21 24.58 -4.65
C GLY A 95 8.09 23.26 -5.41
N GLY A 96 6.89 23.01 -5.92
CA GLY A 96 6.56 21.81 -6.68
C GLY A 96 6.42 20.55 -5.81
N ARG A 97 6.40 19.41 -6.49
CA ARG A 97 6.19 18.09 -5.91
C ARG A 97 7.27 17.76 -4.87
N LEU A 98 6.85 17.29 -3.69
CA LEU A 98 7.78 16.82 -2.66
C LEU A 98 8.60 15.64 -3.21
N ALA A 99 9.90 15.83 -3.33
CA ALA A 99 10.86 14.83 -3.80
C ALA A 99 12.24 14.93 -3.12
N ASP A 100 12.35 15.65 -1.99
CA ASP A 100 13.57 15.66 -1.18
C ASP A 100 13.68 14.33 -0.38
N PRO A 101 14.79 13.58 -0.49
CA PRO A 101 14.99 12.30 0.21
C PRO A 101 14.81 12.35 1.72
N VAL A 102 15.20 13.45 2.38
CA VAL A 102 15.05 13.61 3.83
C VAL A 102 13.58 13.81 4.19
N LEU A 103 12.86 14.62 3.43
CA LEU A 103 11.42 14.83 3.67
C LEU A 103 10.62 13.56 3.40
N VAL A 104 10.93 12.80 2.34
CA VAL A 104 10.28 11.50 2.09
C VAL A 104 10.55 10.51 3.25
N ARG A 105 11.79 10.45 3.77
CA ARG A 105 12.10 9.66 4.98
C ARG A 105 11.30 10.14 6.20
N HIS A 106 11.18 11.46 6.38
CA HIS A 106 10.39 12.05 7.46
C HIS A 106 8.93 11.63 7.37
N LEU A 107 8.34 11.62 6.16
CA LEU A 107 6.98 11.15 5.91
C LEU A 107 6.84 9.66 6.24
N LEU A 108 7.76 8.79 5.81
CA LEU A 108 7.73 7.35 6.12
C LEU A 108 7.75 7.09 7.63
N TRP A 109 8.61 7.80 8.37
CA TRP A 109 8.70 7.65 9.82
C TRP A 109 7.52 8.27 10.56
N THR A 110 6.95 9.37 10.06
CA THR A 110 5.70 9.93 10.58
C THR A 110 4.56 8.93 10.36
N ALA A 111 4.51 8.26 9.20
CA ALA A 111 3.52 7.24 8.91
C ALA A 111 3.53 6.12 9.97
N VAL A 112 4.72 5.66 10.38
CA VAL A 112 4.87 4.68 11.46
C VAL A 112 4.28 5.20 12.77
N ASP A 113 4.57 6.46 13.13
CA ASP A 113 4.09 7.07 14.37
C ASP A 113 2.57 7.24 14.41
N LEU A 114 1.91 7.36 13.25
CA LEU A 114 0.44 7.45 13.16
C LEU A 114 -0.26 6.14 13.55
N GLY A 115 0.45 5.01 13.59
CA GLY A 115 -0.09 3.75 14.10
C GLY A 115 -1.13 3.07 13.19
N LEU A 116 -1.27 3.52 11.94
CA LEU A 116 -2.22 3.00 10.95
C LEU A 116 -1.52 2.09 9.91
N PRO A 117 -2.27 1.20 9.23
CA PRO A 117 -1.76 0.46 8.09
C PRO A 117 -1.12 1.37 7.03
N LEU A 118 0.12 1.05 6.67
CA LEU A 118 0.92 1.75 5.68
C LEU A 118 0.84 1.06 4.34
N GLN A 119 0.56 1.79 3.28
CA GLN A 119 0.55 1.26 1.93
C GLN A 119 1.66 1.94 1.13
N PRO A 120 2.87 1.36 1.02
CA PRO A 120 3.83 1.84 0.05
C PRO A 120 3.55 1.22 -1.33
N HIS A 121 3.36 2.06 -2.35
CA HIS A 121 3.41 1.64 -3.76
C HIS A 121 4.72 0.92 -4.08
N THR A 122 4.67 -0.30 -4.64
CA THR A 122 5.88 -0.99 -5.09
C THR A 122 5.76 -1.56 -6.51
N GLY A 123 6.84 -1.44 -7.28
CA GLY A 123 6.89 -1.96 -8.64
C GLY A 123 6.12 -1.09 -9.65
N PHE A 124 5.32 -1.73 -10.50
CA PHE A 124 4.70 -1.16 -11.69
C PHE A 124 3.89 0.11 -11.38
N GLY A 125 4.09 1.13 -12.19
CA GLY A 125 3.41 2.42 -12.15
C GLY A 125 3.50 3.08 -13.53
N ASP A 126 3.10 4.35 -13.61
CA ASP A 126 3.17 5.13 -14.85
C ASP A 126 4.59 5.65 -15.17
N GLY A 127 4.70 6.53 -16.18
CA GLY A 127 5.98 7.08 -16.66
C GLY A 127 6.73 7.98 -15.67
N ASP A 128 6.08 8.45 -14.60
CA ASP A 128 6.72 9.22 -13.53
C ASP A 128 7.57 8.31 -12.62
N LEU A 129 7.20 7.03 -12.51
CA LEU A 129 7.84 6.07 -11.63
C LEU A 129 9.14 5.52 -12.21
N ARG A 130 10.21 5.58 -11.41
CA ARG A 130 11.49 4.94 -11.74
C ARG A 130 11.50 3.49 -11.25
N LEU A 131 11.06 2.55 -12.10
CA LEU A 131 10.85 1.14 -11.72
C LEU A 131 12.02 0.49 -10.95
N ARG A 132 13.27 0.78 -11.34
CA ARG A 132 14.48 0.25 -10.67
C ARG A 132 14.61 0.66 -9.19
N ARG A 133 13.93 1.74 -8.77
CA ARG A 133 13.95 2.28 -7.40
C ARG A 133 12.67 2.00 -6.63
N ALA A 134 11.67 1.36 -7.24
CA ALA A 134 10.37 1.07 -6.64
C ALA A 134 10.25 -0.37 -6.11
N GLY A 135 11.35 -1.12 -6.06
CA GLY A 135 11.34 -2.51 -5.62
C GLY A 135 11.18 -2.63 -4.09
N PRO A 136 10.34 -3.54 -3.58
CA PRO A 136 10.08 -3.67 -2.14
C PRO A 136 11.30 -4.11 -1.34
N ALA A 137 12.25 -4.83 -1.96
CA ALA A 137 13.48 -5.28 -1.28
C ALA A 137 14.37 -4.12 -0.80
N LEU A 138 14.22 -2.93 -1.37
CA LEU A 138 14.94 -1.73 -0.92
C LEU A 138 14.46 -1.24 0.45
N LEU A 139 13.26 -1.65 0.88
CA LEU A 139 12.72 -1.33 2.20
C LEU A 139 13.22 -2.27 3.31
N THR A 140 14.06 -3.27 3.01
CA THR A 140 14.43 -4.33 3.97
C THR A 140 14.96 -3.77 5.30
N ASP A 141 15.88 -2.81 5.26
CA ASP A 141 16.48 -2.26 6.48
C ASP A 141 15.50 -1.39 7.26
N TRP A 142 14.67 -0.60 6.56
CA TRP A 142 13.59 0.16 7.20
C TRP A 142 12.53 -0.76 7.83
N LEU A 143 12.20 -1.89 7.19
CA LEU A 143 11.30 -2.91 7.74
C LEU A 143 11.86 -3.60 8.99
N ARG A 144 13.19 -3.73 9.11
CA ARG A 144 13.83 -4.19 10.36
C ARG A 144 13.66 -3.18 11.49
N LEU A 145 13.88 -1.90 11.20
CA LEU A 145 13.76 -0.82 12.19
C LEU A 145 12.32 -0.58 12.65
N THR A 146 11.34 -0.97 11.83
CA THR A 146 9.90 -0.81 12.09
C THR A 146 9.22 -2.15 12.43
N ALA A 147 10.00 -3.17 12.78
CA ALA A 147 9.47 -4.47 13.18
C ALA A 147 8.53 -4.35 14.38
N GLY A 148 7.34 -4.93 14.27
CA GLY A 148 6.35 -4.96 15.35
C GLY A 148 5.59 -3.65 15.61
N THR A 149 5.72 -2.62 14.76
CA THR A 149 5.03 -1.34 14.98
C THR A 149 3.67 -1.27 14.27
N VAL A 150 3.65 -1.24 12.94
CA VAL A 150 2.45 -1.05 12.11
C VAL A 150 2.40 -2.03 10.95
N PRO A 151 1.19 -2.41 10.47
CA PRO A 151 1.07 -3.19 9.24
C PRO A 151 1.64 -2.43 8.04
N VAL A 152 2.45 -3.08 7.21
CA VAL A 152 2.99 -2.55 5.95
C VAL A 152 2.48 -3.39 4.79
N LEU A 153 1.64 -2.78 3.95
CA LEU A 153 0.96 -3.39 2.83
C LEU A 153 1.70 -3.03 1.54
N LEU A 154 2.58 -3.90 1.08
CA LEU A 154 3.36 -3.68 -0.13
C LEU A 154 2.43 -3.75 -1.34
N LEU A 155 2.06 -2.60 -1.90
CA LEU A 155 1.10 -2.55 -2.99
C LEU A 155 1.74 -3.01 -4.32
N HIS A 156 0.96 -3.72 -5.14
CA HIS A 156 1.18 -4.08 -6.55
C HIS A 156 2.31 -5.05 -6.87
N CYS A 157 3.50 -4.77 -6.36
CA CYS A 157 4.69 -5.63 -6.37
C CYS A 157 5.17 -6.16 -7.73
N ARG A 158 4.62 -5.78 -8.90
CA ARG A 158 5.11 -6.25 -10.22
C ARG A 158 6.37 -5.47 -10.64
N PRO A 159 7.47 -6.09 -11.09
CA PRO A 159 7.73 -7.53 -11.27
C PRO A 159 8.32 -8.23 -10.03
N CYS A 160 8.44 -7.54 -8.91
CA CYS A 160 9.08 -8.00 -7.67
C CYS A 160 8.19 -8.83 -6.71
N ARG A 161 7.15 -9.52 -7.17
CA ARG A 161 6.17 -10.19 -6.27
C ARG A 161 6.79 -11.27 -5.40
N ARG A 162 7.69 -12.09 -5.97
CA ARG A 162 8.48 -13.08 -5.21
C ARG A 162 9.28 -12.43 -4.08
N ARG A 163 9.86 -11.26 -4.32
CA ARG A 163 10.60 -10.52 -3.28
C ARG A 163 9.67 -10.01 -2.18
N ALA A 164 8.48 -9.51 -2.54
CA ALA A 164 7.46 -9.11 -1.57
C ALA A 164 6.97 -10.31 -0.74
N ALA A 165 6.78 -11.48 -1.36
CA ALA A 165 6.44 -12.73 -0.67
C ALA A 165 7.53 -13.16 0.32
N CYS A 166 8.81 -13.09 -0.06
CA CYS A 166 9.92 -13.35 0.86
C CYS A 166 9.92 -12.38 2.06
N LEU A 167 9.71 -11.08 1.82
CA LEU A 167 9.60 -10.10 2.91
C LEU A 167 8.43 -10.41 3.83
N ALA A 168 7.28 -10.81 3.29
CA ALA A 168 6.12 -11.21 4.08
C ALA A 168 6.34 -12.49 4.89
N ALA A 169 7.19 -13.40 4.42
CA ALA A 169 7.59 -14.59 5.20
C ALA A 169 8.52 -14.24 6.36
N VAL A 170 9.39 -13.23 6.20
CA VAL A 170 10.40 -12.85 7.20
C VAL A 170 9.86 -11.84 8.22
N PHE A 171 9.06 -10.86 7.79
CA PHE A 171 8.57 -9.77 8.63
C PHE A 171 7.10 -9.97 8.97
N GLU A 172 6.78 -10.07 10.26
CA GLU A 172 5.41 -10.31 10.74
C GLU A 172 4.42 -9.26 10.25
N GLN A 173 4.84 -7.99 10.25
CA GLN A 173 4.02 -6.84 9.92
C GLN A 173 3.84 -6.59 8.42
N VAL A 174 4.49 -7.36 7.54
CA VAL A 174 4.44 -7.15 6.08
C VAL A 174 3.37 -7.99 5.41
N TYR A 175 2.53 -7.34 4.60
CA TYR A 175 1.41 -7.94 3.84
C TYR A 175 1.59 -7.62 2.34
N PRO A 176 1.67 -8.61 1.45
CA PRO A 176 1.79 -8.36 0.01
C PRO A 176 0.41 -8.19 -0.64
N ASP A 177 0.25 -7.16 -1.47
CA ASP A 177 -0.89 -7.02 -2.37
C ASP A 177 -0.71 -7.86 -3.65
N LEU A 178 -1.82 -8.39 -4.16
CA LEU A 178 -1.88 -9.25 -5.33
C LEU A 178 -2.56 -8.61 -6.55
N GLY A 179 -3.20 -7.44 -6.42
CA GLY A 179 -4.34 -7.16 -7.28
C GLY A 179 -4.13 -6.21 -8.47
N LEU A 180 -3.24 -5.20 -8.40
CA LEU A 180 -3.02 -4.25 -9.52
C LEU A 180 -2.77 -4.93 -10.86
N THR A 181 -2.01 -6.03 -10.86
CA THR A 181 -1.62 -6.66 -12.13
C THR A 181 -2.78 -7.41 -12.77
N LEU A 182 -3.76 -7.86 -11.98
CA LEU A 182 -4.77 -8.82 -12.42
C LEU A 182 -5.70 -8.24 -13.47
N ARG A 183 -6.03 -6.94 -13.38
CA ARG A 183 -6.82 -6.25 -14.41
C ARG A 183 -6.10 -6.17 -15.76
N HIS A 184 -4.76 -6.14 -15.76
CA HIS A 184 -3.95 -6.01 -16.98
C HIS A 184 -3.74 -7.35 -17.69
N VAL A 185 -3.51 -8.43 -16.93
CA VAL A 185 -3.21 -9.75 -17.50
C VAL A 185 -4.49 -10.55 -17.80
N GLY A 186 -5.62 -10.16 -17.20
CA GLY A 186 -6.90 -10.82 -17.35
C GLY A 186 -6.98 -12.20 -16.68
N PRO A 187 -8.18 -12.83 -16.67
CA PRO A 187 -8.41 -14.09 -15.96
C PRO A 187 -7.47 -15.22 -16.39
N ALA A 188 -7.23 -15.38 -17.70
CA ALA A 188 -6.43 -16.47 -18.26
C ALA A 188 -4.96 -16.51 -17.79
N ARG A 189 -4.43 -15.39 -17.24
CA ARG A 189 -3.07 -15.30 -16.72
C ARG A 189 -3.01 -14.99 -15.22
N ALA A 190 -4.16 -14.80 -14.58
CA ALA A 190 -4.25 -14.46 -13.17
C ALA A 190 -3.68 -15.57 -12.29
N GLY A 191 -3.99 -16.84 -12.57
CA GLY A 191 -3.47 -17.99 -11.81
C GLY A 191 -1.95 -18.02 -11.74
N ALA A 192 -1.26 -17.87 -12.87
CA ALA A 192 0.21 -17.83 -12.91
C ALA A 192 0.81 -16.66 -12.11
N VAL A 193 0.17 -15.49 -12.17
CA VAL A 193 0.57 -14.32 -11.38
C VAL A 193 0.42 -14.56 -9.88
N LEU A 194 -0.69 -15.18 -9.48
CA LEU A 194 -0.98 -15.50 -8.08
C LEU A 194 -0.06 -16.60 -7.56
N ALA A 195 0.24 -17.61 -8.38
CA ALA A 195 1.18 -18.68 -8.04
C ALA A 195 2.55 -18.12 -7.63
N GLU A 196 3.13 -17.21 -8.41
CA GLU A 196 4.42 -16.56 -8.08
C GLU A 196 4.42 -15.86 -6.71
N ALA A 197 3.29 -15.26 -6.31
CA ALA A 197 3.20 -14.56 -5.04
C ALA A 197 2.94 -15.52 -3.86
N LEU A 198 2.20 -16.61 -4.11
CA LEU A 198 1.80 -17.60 -3.10
C LEU A 198 2.84 -18.72 -2.91
N GLU A 199 3.89 -18.77 -3.73
CA GLU A 199 5.05 -19.68 -3.57
C GLU A 199 5.65 -19.64 -2.16
N ILE A 200 5.73 -18.45 -1.56
CA ILE A 200 6.42 -18.23 -0.27
C ILE A 200 5.53 -17.47 0.72
N ALA A 201 4.61 -16.63 0.27
CA ALA A 201 3.86 -15.76 1.16
C ALA A 201 3.00 -16.59 2.14
N PRO A 202 3.07 -16.32 3.46
CA PRO A 202 2.21 -17.01 4.42
C PRO A 202 0.74 -16.76 4.10
N PHE A 203 -0.07 -17.80 3.92
CA PHE A 203 -1.43 -17.69 3.37
C PHE A 203 -2.34 -16.67 4.08
N ARG A 204 -2.10 -16.37 5.35
CA ARG A 204 -2.86 -15.40 6.16
C ARG A 204 -2.56 -13.92 5.86
N LYS A 205 -1.63 -13.63 4.95
CA LYS A 205 -1.09 -12.28 4.72
C LYS A 205 -1.44 -11.65 3.36
N PRO A 206 -1.52 -12.38 2.24
CA PRO A 206 -1.85 -11.76 0.97
C PRO A 206 -3.18 -11.02 0.99
N LEU A 207 -3.20 -9.89 0.30
CA LEU A 207 -4.35 -9.01 0.17
C LEU A 207 -4.69 -8.81 -1.30
N TYR A 208 -5.96 -8.53 -1.57
CA TYR A 208 -6.42 -8.09 -2.88
C TYR A 208 -6.78 -6.60 -2.85
N SER A 209 -6.19 -5.83 -3.78
CA SER A 209 -6.62 -4.47 -4.12
C SER A 209 -6.81 -4.34 -5.63
N SER A 210 -7.85 -3.63 -6.08
CA SER A 210 -8.02 -3.43 -7.54
C SER A 210 -7.01 -2.45 -8.13
N ASP A 211 -6.52 -1.50 -7.32
CA ASP A 211 -5.77 -0.32 -7.76
C ASP A 211 -6.46 0.38 -8.96
N ALA A 212 -7.78 0.35 -8.95
CA ALA A 212 -8.58 0.85 -10.06
C ALA A 212 -9.01 2.27 -9.71
N TYR A 213 -9.00 3.11 -10.73
CA TYR A 213 -9.48 4.47 -10.70
C TYR A 213 -10.17 4.76 -12.03
N GLY A 214 -11.07 5.74 -12.02
CA GLY A 214 -11.87 6.10 -13.19
C GLY A 214 -12.97 5.07 -13.52
N LEU A 215 -12.68 4.09 -14.39
CA LEU A 215 -13.72 3.17 -14.90
C LEU A 215 -14.10 2.10 -13.86
N ALA A 216 -15.40 1.97 -13.59
CA ALA A 216 -15.95 0.96 -12.68
C ALA A 216 -15.60 -0.48 -13.12
N GLU A 217 -15.48 -0.70 -14.43
CA GLU A 217 -15.09 -1.94 -15.07
C GLU A 217 -13.72 -2.41 -14.61
N PHE A 218 -12.78 -1.50 -14.31
CA PHE A 218 -11.47 -1.90 -13.82
C PHE A 218 -11.53 -2.54 -12.44
N HIS A 219 -12.43 -2.09 -11.56
CA HIS A 219 -12.68 -2.75 -10.29
C HIS A 219 -13.28 -4.15 -10.50
N HIS A 220 -14.26 -4.27 -11.41
CA HIS A 220 -14.91 -5.54 -11.70
C HIS A 220 -13.95 -6.56 -12.32
N LEU A 221 -13.20 -6.16 -13.35
CA LEU A 221 -12.26 -7.02 -14.07
C LEU A 221 -11.12 -7.50 -13.17
N GLY A 222 -10.56 -6.62 -12.33
CA GLY A 222 -9.57 -7.01 -11.34
C GLY A 222 -10.10 -8.07 -10.37
N ALA A 223 -11.33 -7.89 -9.89
CA ALA A 223 -11.94 -8.80 -8.91
C ALA A 223 -12.32 -10.13 -9.55
N LEU A 224 -12.81 -10.11 -10.80
CA LEU A 224 -13.12 -11.31 -11.57
C LEU A 224 -11.85 -12.13 -11.83
N ALA A 225 -10.78 -11.46 -12.28
CA ALA A 225 -9.50 -12.11 -12.55
C ALA A 225 -8.90 -12.71 -11.27
N PHE A 226 -8.95 -12.00 -10.13
CA PHE A 226 -8.53 -12.52 -8.83
C PHE A 226 -9.30 -13.77 -8.43
N ARG A 227 -10.64 -13.72 -8.43
CA ARG A 227 -11.47 -14.86 -7.98
C ARG A 227 -11.26 -16.09 -8.86
N ARG A 228 -11.23 -15.92 -10.18
CA ARG A 228 -11.02 -17.03 -11.11
C ARG A 228 -9.61 -17.62 -10.97
N GLY A 229 -8.58 -16.77 -11.02
CA GLY A 229 -7.20 -17.23 -10.92
C GLY A 229 -6.88 -17.91 -9.59
N LEU A 230 -7.43 -17.41 -8.48
CA LEU A 230 -7.24 -18.05 -7.17
C LEU A 230 -7.99 -19.38 -7.08
N ALA A 231 -9.21 -19.45 -7.59
CA ALA A 231 -9.99 -20.68 -7.61
C ALA A 231 -9.32 -21.77 -8.46
N GLU A 232 -8.87 -21.42 -9.66
CA GLU A 232 -8.12 -22.33 -10.55
C GLU A 232 -6.85 -22.85 -9.87
N LEU A 233 -6.03 -21.97 -9.30
CA LEU A 233 -4.81 -22.34 -8.60
C LEU A 233 -5.05 -23.26 -7.39
N LEU A 234 -6.10 -23.00 -6.61
CA LEU A 234 -6.44 -23.83 -5.46
C LEU A 234 -7.03 -25.17 -5.90
N GLN A 235 -7.83 -25.19 -6.96
CA GLN A 235 -8.39 -26.43 -7.52
C GLN A 235 -7.26 -27.34 -8.04
N GLU A 236 -6.30 -26.79 -8.79
CA GLU A 236 -5.13 -27.54 -9.26
C GLU A 236 -4.37 -28.21 -8.11
N ARG A 237 -4.25 -27.54 -6.96
CA ARG A 237 -3.60 -28.09 -5.77
C ARG A 237 -4.43 -29.17 -5.08
N VAL A 238 -5.75 -29.00 -5.02
CA VAL A 238 -6.67 -30.02 -4.49
C VAL A 238 -6.65 -31.27 -5.38
N ASP A 239 -6.67 -31.11 -6.70
CA ASP A 239 -6.60 -32.22 -7.67
C ASP A 239 -5.26 -32.97 -7.61
N ALA A 240 -4.21 -32.29 -7.13
CA ALA A 240 -2.89 -32.87 -6.87
C ALA A 240 -2.75 -33.47 -5.45
N ASP A 241 -3.85 -33.57 -4.69
CA ASP A 241 -3.87 -34.05 -3.29
C ASP A 241 -2.93 -33.28 -2.34
N GLU A 242 -2.65 -31.99 -2.60
CA GLU A 242 -1.79 -31.17 -1.74
C GLU A 242 -2.52 -30.68 -0.46
N PRO A 243 -3.59 -29.85 -0.53
CA PRO A 243 -4.54 -29.68 0.56
C PRO A 243 -5.88 -30.37 0.30
N ALA A 244 -6.61 -30.71 1.36
CA ALA A 244 -8.01 -31.08 1.25
C ALA A 244 -8.86 -29.86 0.83
N LEU A 245 -9.97 -30.09 0.12
CA LEU A 245 -10.90 -29.04 -0.32
C LEU A 245 -11.33 -28.08 0.81
N PRO A 246 -11.69 -28.54 2.03
CA PRO A 246 -12.06 -27.64 3.11
C PRO A 246 -10.94 -26.67 3.50
N ASP A 247 -9.69 -27.11 3.43
CA ASP A 247 -8.53 -26.26 3.75
C ASP A 247 -8.28 -25.25 2.63
N ALA A 248 -8.37 -25.66 1.36
CA ALA A 248 -8.27 -24.74 0.23
C ALA A 248 -9.32 -23.62 0.29
N LEU A 249 -10.57 -23.95 0.65
CA LEU A 249 -11.64 -22.97 0.82
C LEU A 249 -11.36 -21.98 1.97
N ARG A 250 -10.70 -22.43 3.06
CA ARG A 250 -10.25 -21.56 4.16
C ARG A 250 -9.16 -20.58 3.72
N LEU A 251 -8.46 -20.83 2.62
CA LEU A 251 -7.46 -19.90 2.07
C LEU A 251 -8.10 -18.86 1.13
N ALA A 252 -9.12 -19.26 0.37
CA ALA A 252 -9.71 -18.44 -0.69
C ALA A 252 -10.44 -17.19 -0.17
N VAL A 253 -11.37 -17.36 0.80
CA VAL A 253 -12.22 -16.27 1.29
C VAL A 253 -11.42 -15.19 2.03
N PRO A 254 -10.47 -15.53 2.92
CA PRO A 254 -9.73 -14.53 3.67
C PRO A 254 -8.86 -13.62 2.80
N ALA A 255 -8.22 -14.16 1.76
CA ALA A 255 -7.36 -13.40 0.85
C ALA A 255 -8.12 -12.30 0.09
N GLY A 256 -9.39 -12.54 -0.26
CA GLY A 256 -10.22 -11.59 -0.98
C GLY A 256 -10.94 -10.55 -0.12
N ARG A 257 -11.00 -10.73 1.22
CA ARG A 257 -11.83 -9.89 2.10
C ARG A 257 -11.33 -9.79 3.53
N ASP A 258 -11.20 -10.92 4.23
CA ASP A 258 -11.11 -10.91 5.70
C ASP A 258 -9.74 -10.45 6.21
N HIS A 259 -8.67 -10.68 5.45
CA HIS A 259 -7.35 -10.14 5.76
C HIS A 259 -7.39 -8.61 5.79
N ALA A 260 -7.99 -7.98 4.77
CA ALA A 260 -8.12 -6.53 4.72
C ALA A 260 -8.96 -6.02 5.90
N ARG A 261 -10.13 -6.62 6.16
CA ARG A 261 -10.98 -6.24 7.31
C ARG A 261 -10.21 -6.28 8.64
N ARG A 262 -9.42 -7.32 8.87
CA ARG A 262 -8.61 -7.46 10.08
C ARG A 262 -7.50 -6.42 10.15
N VAL A 263 -6.73 -6.25 9.08
CA VAL A 263 -5.56 -5.34 9.04
C VAL A 263 -5.99 -3.88 9.23
N TYR A 264 -7.07 -3.46 8.58
CA TYR A 264 -7.63 -2.12 8.69
C TYR A 264 -8.59 -1.95 9.89
N ARG A 265 -8.81 -2.99 10.70
CA ARG A 265 -9.74 -3.00 11.85
C ARG A 265 -11.15 -2.53 11.47
N LEU A 266 -11.62 -2.96 10.30
CA LEU A 266 -12.92 -2.57 9.78
C LEU A 266 -13.98 -3.42 10.46
N SER A 267 -14.75 -2.81 11.36
CA SER A 267 -15.90 -3.44 12.00
C SER A 267 -16.88 -3.91 10.92
N GLY A 268 -17.13 -5.22 10.85
CA GLY A 268 -18.15 -5.78 9.98
C GLY A 268 -19.51 -5.64 10.64
N GLY A 269 -20.51 -5.18 9.88
CA GLY A 269 -21.89 -5.66 10.05
C GLY A 269 -21.88 -7.19 10.17
N ALA A 270 -22.83 -7.69 10.95
CA ALA A 270 -22.89 -9.03 11.54
C ALA A 270 -22.44 -10.18 10.61
N PRO A 271 -21.93 -11.30 11.16
CA PRO A 271 -21.95 -12.55 10.40
C PRO A 271 -23.41 -12.86 10.09
N ASP A 272 -23.77 -12.99 8.82
CA ASP A 272 -25.01 -13.68 8.44
C ASP A 272 -24.88 -15.11 8.96
N GLY A 273 -25.54 -15.34 10.08
CA GLY A 273 -25.77 -16.64 10.69
C GLY A 273 -27.27 -16.84 10.80
N ASP A 274 -27.82 -17.57 9.84
CA ASP A 274 -28.65 -18.76 10.04
C ASP A 274 -28.59 -19.61 8.76
#